data_AF-A0A9C9XS15-F1
#
_entry.id   AF-A0A9C9XS15-F1
#
_cell.length_a   1.000
_cell.length_b   1.000
_cell.length_c   1.000
_cell.angle_alpha   90.00
_cell.angle_beta   90.00
_cell.angle_gamma   90.00
#
_symmetry.space_group_name_H-M   'P 1'
#
loop_
_entity.id
_entity.type
_entity.pdbx_description
1 polymer ?
#
loop_
_entity_poly.entity_id
_entity_poly.type
_entity_poly.pdbx_seq_one_letter_code
_entity_poly.pdbx_strand_id
1 'polypeptide(L)'
;MQNNPPATTPYPPGRDGQAGRENQDLVSDTLARHGRAPFPSFPDWTRRRQVRGYLRKELEKGFEFRLKRLSLELDTALHRVREESNHALVTAKAHLRRERMEFFAGSYHEMVERFNVLTERFLASLDNRLERLERYKSPVIREREEQRLNNAVTTFLATLDQLIDDYRAIISEQVDHE
;
A
#
# COMPACT_ATOMS: atom_id res chain seq x y z
N MET A 1 12.11 -19.43 -4.98
CA MET A 1 10.73 -19.50 -5.50
C MET A 1 10.54 -18.32 -6.43
N GLN A 2 10.32 -18.55 -7.73
CA GLN A 2 10.17 -17.51 -8.74
C GLN A 2 8.74 -16.96 -8.70
N ASN A 3 8.60 -15.69 -8.32
CA ASN A 3 7.32 -14.96 -8.36
C ASN A 3 7.09 -14.46 -9.79
N ASN A 4 6.23 -15.14 -10.53
CA ASN A 4 5.68 -14.62 -11.79
C ASN A 4 4.68 -13.50 -11.47
N PRO A 5 4.78 -12.30 -12.05
CA PRO A 5 3.75 -11.28 -11.94
C PRO A 5 2.47 -11.73 -12.66
N PRO A 6 1.27 -11.34 -12.18
CA PRO A 6 0.04 -11.62 -12.89
C PRO A 6 0.07 -10.91 -14.25
N ALA A 7 -0.25 -11.67 -15.31
CA ALA A 7 -0.28 -11.19 -16.68
C ALA A 7 -1.11 -9.91 -16.79
N THR A 8 -0.43 -8.79 -17.09
CA THR A 8 -1.06 -7.52 -17.44
C THR A 8 -1.84 -7.74 -18.73
N THR A 9 -3.15 -7.91 -18.63
CA THR A 9 -4.02 -8.00 -19.80
C THR A 9 -3.98 -6.64 -20.49
N PRO A 10 -3.55 -6.53 -21.76
CA PRO A 10 -3.54 -5.26 -22.45
C PRO A 10 -4.99 -4.77 -22.57
N TYR A 11 -5.28 -3.55 -22.08
CA TYR A 11 -6.51 -2.87 -22.43
C TYR A 11 -6.59 -2.80 -23.97
N PRO A 12 -7.65 -3.32 -24.62
CA PRO A 12 -7.75 -3.23 -26.07
C PRO A 12 -7.96 -1.76 -26.44
N PRO A 13 -7.09 -1.15 -27.26
CA PRO A 13 -7.34 0.19 -27.77
C PRO A 13 -8.47 0.08 -28.81
N GLY A 14 -9.52 0.90 -28.67
CA GLY A 14 -10.38 1.24 -29.81
C GLY A 14 -11.86 0.83 -29.78
N ARG A 15 -12.48 0.50 -28.64
CA ARG A 15 -13.94 0.25 -28.61
C ARG A 15 -14.82 1.49 -28.43
N ASP A 16 -14.32 2.58 -27.85
CA ASP A 16 -15.16 3.74 -27.51
C ASP A 16 -15.65 4.51 -28.74
N GLY A 17 -14.82 4.60 -29.79
CA GLY A 17 -15.19 5.25 -31.05
C GLY A 17 -16.11 4.41 -31.95
N GLN A 18 -16.03 3.07 -31.84
CA GLN A 18 -16.94 2.16 -32.55
C GLN A 18 -18.31 2.10 -31.87
N ALA A 19 -18.36 2.00 -30.53
CA ALA A 19 -19.62 1.99 -29.79
C ALA A 19 -20.42 3.30 -29.93
N GLY A 20 -19.73 4.44 -30.02
CA GLY A 20 -20.37 5.74 -30.31
C GLY A 20 -21.01 5.79 -31.70
N ARG A 21 -20.32 5.27 -32.72
CA ARG A 21 -20.84 5.18 -34.10
C ARG A 21 -21.98 4.17 -34.22
N GLU A 22 -21.84 2.99 -33.62
CA GLU A 22 -22.88 1.97 -33.60
C GLU A 22 -24.18 2.45 -32.93
N ASN A 23 -24.06 3.20 -31.83
CA ASN A 23 -25.22 3.83 -31.19
C ASN A 23 -25.86 4.89 -32.09
N GLN A 24 -25.06 5.71 -32.76
CA GLN A 24 -25.56 6.74 -33.67
C GLN A 24 -26.27 6.11 -34.88
N ASP A 25 -25.73 5.01 -35.39
CA ASP A 25 -26.31 4.24 -36.48
C ASP A 25 -27.62 3.58 -36.02
N LEU A 26 -27.67 2.94 -34.85
CA LEU A 26 -28.89 2.37 -34.25
C LEU A 26 -29.99 3.42 -34.02
N VAL A 27 -29.62 4.62 -33.60
CA VAL A 27 -30.54 5.76 -33.46
C VAL A 27 -31.07 6.18 -34.83
N SER A 28 -30.20 6.28 -35.83
CA SER A 28 -30.59 6.67 -37.19
C SER A 28 -31.50 5.61 -37.84
N ASP A 29 -31.22 4.33 -37.60
CA ASP A 29 -31.95 3.20 -38.13
C ASP A 29 -33.32 3.06 -37.47
N THR A 30 -33.41 3.25 -36.15
CA THR A 30 -34.68 3.28 -35.43
C THR A 30 -35.55 4.47 -35.84
N LEU A 31 -34.95 5.65 -36.04
CA LEU A 31 -35.65 6.82 -36.60
C LEU A 31 -36.12 6.58 -38.04
N ALA A 32 -35.31 5.91 -38.88
CA ALA A 32 -35.67 5.58 -40.26
C ALA A 32 -36.80 4.54 -40.33
N ARG A 33 -36.76 3.51 -39.47
CA ARG A 33 -37.82 2.49 -39.35
C ARG A 33 -39.13 3.11 -38.86
N HIS A 34 -39.07 4.02 -37.90
CA HIS A 34 -40.25 4.78 -37.46
C HIS A 34 -40.74 5.77 -38.54
N GLY A 35 -39.87 6.35 -39.36
CA GLY A 35 -40.24 7.18 -40.50
C GLY A 35 -40.98 6.43 -41.60
N ARG A 36 -40.72 5.11 -41.72
CA ARG A 36 -41.35 4.18 -42.68
C ARG A 36 -42.56 3.43 -42.10
N ALA A 37 -42.84 3.54 -40.80
CA ALA A 37 -44.02 2.93 -40.22
C ALA A 37 -45.29 3.50 -40.87
N PRO A 38 -46.24 2.65 -41.31
CA PRO A 38 -47.48 3.10 -41.91
C PRO A 38 -48.37 3.67 -40.79
N PHE A 39 -48.11 4.91 -40.40
CA PHE A 39 -49.08 5.64 -39.59
C PHE A 39 -50.39 5.72 -40.40
N PRO A 40 -51.56 5.61 -39.75
CA PRO A 40 -52.83 5.85 -40.41
C PRO A 40 -52.73 7.16 -41.19
N SER A 41 -53.22 7.20 -42.44
CA SER A 41 -53.14 8.41 -43.25
C SER A 41 -54.01 9.50 -42.60
N PHE A 42 -53.43 10.25 -41.66
CA PHE A 42 -54.11 11.35 -41.01
C PHE A 42 -54.31 12.44 -42.06
N PRO A 43 -55.53 12.83 -42.43
CA PRO A 43 -55.78 13.77 -43.52
C PRO A 43 -55.16 15.16 -43.28
N ASP A 44 -54.75 15.45 -42.03
CA ASP A 44 -54.24 16.74 -41.60
C ASP A 44 -52.71 16.72 -41.38
N TRP A 45 -51.97 17.45 -42.23
CA TRP A 45 -50.50 17.59 -42.17
C TRP A 45 -50.03 18.14 -40.83
N THR A 46 -50.83 19.02 -40.23
CA THR A 46 -50.56 19.66 -38.94
C THR A 46 -50.56 18.64 -37.80
N ARG A 47 -51.51 17.69 -37.79
CA ARG A 47 -51.54 16.58 -36.81
C ARG A 47 -50.38 15.61 -36.98
N ARG A 48 -49.97 15.30 -38.22
CA ARG A 48 -48.77 14.47 -38.48
C ARG A 48 -47.50 15.12 -37.93
N ARG A 49 -47.36 16.44 -38.12
CA ARG A 49 -46.22 17.20 -37.59
C ARG A 49 -46.21 17.23 -36.07
N GLN A 50 -47.37 17.38 -35.43
CA GLN A 50 -47.50 17.31 -33.97
C GLN A 50 -47.13 15.94 -33.41
N VAL A 51 -47.68 14.85 -33.96
CA VAL A 51 -47.37 13.47 -33.51
C VAL A 51 -45.88 13.16 -33.67
N ARG A 52 -45.27 13.54 -34.80
CA ARG A 52 -43.82 13.39 -35.00
C ARG A 52 -42.99 14.23 -34.00
N GLY A 53 -43.46 15.42 -33.67
CA GLY A 53 -42.84 16.28 -32.65
C GLY A 53 -42.91 15.68 -31.25
N TYR A 54 -44.05 15.08 -30.88
CA TYR A 54 -44.20 14.36 -29.61
C TYR A 54 -43.30 13.13 -29.54
N LEU A 55 -43.29 12.30 -30.60
CA LEU A 55 -42.41 11.12 -30.66
C LEU A 55 -40.93 11.49 -30.52
N ARG A 56 -40.49 12.57 -31.18
CA ARG A 56 -39.10 13.04 -31.09
C ARG A 56 -38.73 13.45 -29.66
N LYS A 57 -39.59 14.21 -28.99
CA LYS A 57 -39.39 14.62 -27.59
C LYS A 57 -39.36 13.44 -26.64
N GLU A 58 -40.18 12.42 -26.88
CA GLU A 58 -40.20 11.21 -26.08
C GLU A 58 -38.92 10.38 -26.26
N LEU A 59 -38.45 10.22 -27.50
CA LEU A 59 -37.16 9.58 -27.79
C LEU A 59 -36.01 10.33 -27.14
N GLU A 60 -35.95 11.65 -27.28
CA GLU A 60 -34.91 12.51 -26.68
C GLU A 60 -34.86 12.33 -25.15
N LYS A 61 -36.00 12.40 -24.46
CA LYS A 61 -36.07 12.12 -23.02
C LYS A 61 -35.61 10.71 -22.66
N GLY A 62 -35.97 9.71 -23.47
CA GLY A 62 -35.55 8.32 -23.27
C GLY A 62 -34.05 8.10 -23.48
N PHE A 63 -33.42 8.87 -24.37
CA PHE A 63 -31.97 8.88 -24.56
C PHE A 63 -31.27 9.60 -23.41
N GLU A 64 -31.75 10.77 -23.00
CA GLU A 64 -31.20 11.48 -21.84
C GLU A 64 -31.26 10.63 -20.57
N PHE A 65 -32.36 9.92 -20.34
CA PHE A 65 -32.49 9.04 -19.19
C PHE A 65 -31.47 7.89 -19.22
N ARG A 66 -31.31 7.23 -20.38
CA ARG A 66 -30.34 6.15 -20.54
C ARG A 66 -28.90 6.65 -20.41
N LEU A 67 -28.60 7.83 -20.93
CA LEU A 67 -27.29 8.47 -20.78
C LEU A 67 -26.97 8.77 -19.31
N LYS A 68 -27.92 9.39 -18.59
CA LYS A 68 -27.77 9.68 -17.16
C LYS A 68 -27.59 8.41 -16.34
N ARG A 69 -28.38 7.37 -16.63
CA ARG A 69 -28.26 6.07 -15.98
C ARG A 69 -26.89 5.44 -16.22
N LEU A 70 -26.41 5.44 -17.46
CA LEU A 70 -25.09 4.91 -17.80
C LEU A 70 -23.97 5.70 -17.11
N SER A 71 -24.08 7.03 -17.07
CA SER A 71 -23.13 7.88 -16.34
C SER A 71 -23.08 7.49 -14.86
N LEU A 72 -24.23 7.30 -14.22
CA LEU A 72 -24.30 6.96 -12.81
C LEU A 72 -23.78 5.54 -12.53
N GLU A 73 -24.06 4.57 -13.42
CA GLU A 73 -23.50 3.22 -13.33
C GLU A 73 -21.96 3.25 -13.48
N LEU A 74 -21.43 4.06 -14.40
CA LEU A 74 -19.99 4.23 -14.61
C LEU A 74 -19.32 4.92 -13.42
N ASP A 75 -19.91 5.99 -12.89
CA ASP A 75 -19.41 6.67 -11.69
C ASP A 75 -19.39 5.72 -10.48
N THR A 76 -20.44 4.90 -10.33
CA THR A 76 -20.50 3.89 -9.26
C THR A 76 -19.41 2.84 -9.43
N ALA A 77 -19.16 2.38 -10.66
CA ALA A 77 -18.10 1.42 -10.95
C ALA A 77 -16.70 2.02 -10.69
N LEU A 78 -16.47 3.27 -11.10
CA LEU A 78 -15.22 3.99 -10.81
C LEU A 78 -15.00 4.18 -9.30
N HIS A 79 -16.05 4.57 -8.58
CA HIS A 79 -16.00 4.69 -7.12
C HIS A 79 -15.64 3.36 -6.46
N ARG A 80 -16.27 2.27 -6.90
CA ARG A 80 -15.98 0.93 -6.39
C ARG A 80 -14.52 0.51 -6.64
N VAL A 81 -14.02 0.69 -7.87
CA VAL A 81 -12.62 0.37 -8.20
C VAL A 81 -11.66 1.19 -7.34
N ARG A 82 -11.98 2.47 -7.10
CA ARG A 82 -11.17 3.35 -6.25
C ARG A 82 -11.17 2.89 -4.79
N GLU A 83 -12.32 2.49 -4.26
CA GLU A 83 -12.45 1.95 -2.90
C GLU A 83 -11.69 0.64 -2.73
N GLU A 84 -11.85 -0.31 -3.67
CA GLU A 84 -11.15 -1.59 -3.67
C GLU A 84 -9.63 -1.39 -3.75
N SER A 85 -9.16 -0.49 -4.62
CA SER A 85 -7.74 -0.15 -4.75
C SER A 85 -7.18 0.50 -3.49
N ASN A 86 -7.91 1.46 -2.91
CA ASN A 86 -7.51 2.11 -1.66
C ASN A 86 -7.45 1.11 -0.51
N HIS A 87 -8.45 0.24 -0.40
CA HIS A 87 -8.47 -0.79 0.63
C HIS A 87 -7.30 -1.76 0.47
N ALA A 88 -7.01 -2.23 -0.74
CA ALA A 88 -5.86 -3.09 -1.01
C ALA A 88 -4.54 -2.41 -0.64
N LEU A 89 -4.36 -1.14 -1.00
CA LEU A 89 -3.16 -0.36 -0.66
C LEU A 89 -3.00 -0.17 0.85
N VAL A 90 -4.07 0.17 1.57
CA VAL A 90 -4.03 0.36 3.03
C VAL A 90 -3.71 -0.96 3.72
N THR A 91 -4.37 -2.05 3.32
CA THR A 91 -4.16 -3.38 3.89
C THR A 91 -2.74 -3.89 3.60
N ALA A 92 -2.22 -3.71 2.38
CA ALA A 92 -0.85 -4.08 2.03
C ALA A 92 0.18 -3.26 2.83
N LYS A 93 -0.01 -1.95 2.96
CA LYS A 93 0.85 -1.10 3.80
C LYS A 93 0.84 -1.53 5.26
N ALA A 94 -0.33 -1.85 5.81
CA ALA A 94 -0.45 -2.35 7.17
C ALA A 94 0.23 -3.71 7.36
N HIS A 95 0.12 -4.60 6.37
CA HIS A 95 0.78 -5.91 6.38
C HIS A 95 2.31 -5.76 6.39
N LEU A 96 2.86 -4.97 5.47
CA LEU A 96 4.30 -4.71 5.39
C LEU A 96 4.82 -4.07 6.69
N ARG A 97 4.08 -3.13 7.28
CA ARG A 97 4.42 -2.55 8.59
C ARG A 97 4.47 -3.62 9.68
N ARG A 98 3.52 -4.55 9.71
CA ARG A 98 3.50 -5.65 10.68
C ARG A 98 4.70 -6.58 10.49
N GLU A 99 4.92 -7.09 9.28
CA GLU A 99 6.05 -7.98 8.97
C GLU A 99 7.39 -7.33 9.33
N ARG A 100 7.53 -6.03 9.05
CA ARG A 100 8.71 -5.24 9.41
C ARG A 100 8.90 -5.15 10.93
N MET A 101 7.84 -4.85 11.68
CA MET A 101 7.91 -4.81 13.16
C MET A 101 8.27 -6.17 13.75
N GLU A 102 7.72 -7.25 13.21
CA GLU A 102 8.03 -8.62 13.63
C GLU A 102 9.49 -8.98 13.33
N PHE A 103 9.99 -8.62 12.15
CA PHE A 103 11.40 -8.82 11.78
C PHE A 103 12.35 -8.07 12.72
N PHE A 104 12.11 -6.78 12.97
CA PHE A 104 12.97 -6.00 13.87
C PHE A 104 12.87 -6.46 15.32
N ALA A 105 11.70 -6.90 15.78
CA ALA A 105 11.56 -7.48 17.11
C ALA A 105 12.40 -8.77 17.25
N GLY A 106 12.38 -9.64 16.23
CA GLY A 106 13.19 -10.86 16.19
C GLY A 106 14.69 -10.56 16.16
N SER A 107 15.11 -9.63 15.29
CA SER A 107 16.51 -9.21 15.18
C SER A 107 17.02 -8.54 16.47
N TYR A 108 16.19 -7.72 17.13
CA TYR A 108 16.51 -7.12 18.42
C TYR A 108 16.69 -8.20 19.49
N HIS A 109 15.81 -9.20 19.53
CA HIS A 109 15.92 -10.29 20.49
C HIS A 109 17.21 -11.08 20.31
N GLU A 110 17.56 -11.43 19.07
CA GLU A 110 18.82 -12.13 18.75
C GLU A 110 20.05 -11.29 19.16
N MET A 111 20.01 -9.97 18.93
CA MET A 111 21.05 -9.05 19.36
C MET A 111 21.22 -9.03 20.89
N VAL A 112 20.11 -8.95 21.63
CA VAL A 112 20.12 -8.99 23.11
C VAL A 112 20.66 -10.31 23.63
N GLU A 113 20.28 -11.45 23.04
CA GLU A 113 20.84 -12.75 23.43
C GLU A 113 22.36 -12.81 23.22
N ARG A 114 22.85 -12.32 22.08
CA ARG A 114 24.29 -12.26 21.80
C ARG A 114 25.01 -11.35 22.80
N PHE A 115 24.41 -10.22 23.18
CA PHE A 115 24.96 -9.35 24.21
C PHE A 115 24.96 -9.97 25.60
N ASN A 116 23.93 -10.72 25.97
CA ASN A 116 23.93 -11.44 27.23
C ASN A 116 25.08 -12.44 27.29
N VAL A 117 25.29 -13.22 26.22
CA VAL A 117 26.42 -14.16 26.12
C VAL A 117 27.77 -13.44 26.21
N LEU A 118 27.93 -12.30 25.53
CA LEU A 118 29.16 -11.51 25.61
C LEU A 118 29.39 -10.92 27.00
N THR A 119 28.32 -10.45 27.64
CA THR A 119 28.35 -9.89 29.00
C THR A 119 28.69 -10.96 30.02
N GLU A 120 28.09 -12.14 29.95
CA GLU A 120 28.43 -13.29 30.80
C GLU A 120 29.90 -13.68 30.66
N ARG A 121 30.41 -13.75 29.42
CA ARG A 121 31.84 -14.01 29.17
C ARG A 121 32.75 -12.93 29.74
N PHE A 122 32.33 -11.66 29.63
CA PHE A 122 33.07 -10.53 30.19
C PHE A 122 33.10 -10.57 31.72
N LEU A 123 31.96 -10.83 32.37
CA LEU A 123 31.84 -10.99 33.82
C LEU A 123 32.70 -12.16 34.31
N ALA A 124 32.63 -13.32 33.65
CA ALA A 124 33.48 -14.46 33.99
C ALA A 124 34.99 -14.14 33.85
N SER A 125 35.37 -13.31 32.87
CA SER A 125 36.75 -12.84 32.73
C SER A 125 37.14 -11.85 33.82
N LEU A 126 36.20 -11.00 34.25
CA LEU A 126 36.36 -10.04 35.34
C LEU A 126 36.57 -10.73 36.68
N ASP A 127 35.73 -11.71 37.02
CA ASP A 127 35.83 -12.47 38.25
C ASP A 127 37.20 -13.14 38.36
N ASN A 128 37.65 -13.79 37.28
CA ASN A 128 39.01 -14.36 37.20
C ASN A 128 40.12 -13.31 37.43
N ARG A 129 39.94 -12.07 36.95
CA ARG A 129 40.92 -10.99 37.14
C ARG A 129 40.87 -10.43 38.56
N LEU A 130 39.69 -10.33 39.17
CA LEU A 130 39.52 -9.92 40.56
C LEU A 130 40.15 -10.94 41.52
N GLU A 131 39.92 -12.24 41.31
CA GLU A 131 40.59 -13.30 42.09
C GLU A 131 42.12 -13.23 42.00
N ARG A 132 42.67 -12.86 40.83
CA ARG A 132 44.11 -12.65 40.66
C ARG A 132 44.60 -11.40 41.38
N LEU A 133 43.75 -10.37 41.49
CA LEU A 133 44.06 -9.09 42.11
C LEU A 133 44.25 -9.24 43.63
N GLU A 134 43.49 -10.13 44.27
CA GLU A 134 43.63 -10.49 45.68
C GLU A 134 44.99 -11.10 46.00
N ARG A 135 45.61 -11.81 45.04
CA ARG A 135 46.91 -12.48 45.23
C ARG A 135 48.10 -11.53 45.22
N TYR A 136 47.95 -10.28 44.77
CA TYR A 136 49.04 -9.30 44.80
C TYR A 136 49.28 -8.79 46.22
N LYS A 137 50.53 -8.89 46.68
CA LYS A 137 50.96 -8.38 48.00
C LYS A 137 51.27 -6.87 48.00
N SER A 138 51.54 -6.29 46.83
CA SER A 138 51.90 -4.87 46.71
C SER A 138 50.65 -4.00 46.54
N PRO A 139 50.41 -3.01 47.42
CA PRO A 139 49.23 -2.16 47.36
C PRO A 139 49.19 -1.31 46.08
N VAL A 140 50.35 -0.82 45.61
CA VAL A 140 50.45 0.03 44.42
C VAL A 140 50.06 -0.73 43.15
N ILE A 141 50.45 -2.01 43.05
CA ILE A 141 50.09 -2.86 41.91
C ILE A 141 48.60 -3.18 41.94
N ARG A 142 48.05 -3.40 43.13
CA ARG A 142 46.63 -3.69 43.32
C ARG A 142 45.75 -2.51 42.88
N GLU A 143 46.05 -1.31 43.38
CA GLU A 143 45.30 -0.08 43.06
C GLU A 143 45.32 0.25 41.57
N ARG A 144 46.48 0.11 40.91
CA ARG A 144 46.60 0.35 39.46
C ARG A 144 45.77 -0.64 38.65
N GLU A 145 45.76 -1.91 39.03
CA GLU A 145 45.02 -2.93 38.28
C GLU A 145 43.52 -2.84 38.55
N GLU A 146 43.10 -2.40 39.73
CA GLU A 146 41.71 -2.10 40.06
C GLU A 146 41.18 -0.92 39.22
N GLN A 147 41.95 0.16 39.09
CA GLN A 147 41.63 1.26 38.16
C GLN A 147 41.50 0.78 36.72
N ARG A 148 42.39 -0.11 36.28
CA ARG A 148 42.34 -0.67 34.93
C ARG A 148 41.10 -1.53 34.69
N LEU A 149 40.68 -2.34 35.67
CA LEU A 149 39.45 -3.12 35.60
C LEU A 149 38.21 -2.22 35.55
N ASN A 150 38.15 -1.19 36.40
CA ASN A 150 37.06 -0.21 36.40
C ASN A 150 36.95 0.53 35.06
N ASN A 151 38.07 0.94 34.47
CA ASN A 151 38.08 1.56 33.14
C ASN A 151 37.59 0.59 32.06
N ALA A 152 37.96 -0.69 32.14
CA ALA A 152 37.51 -1.70 31.19
C ALA A 152 35.99 -1.94 31.29
N VAL A 153 35.43 -2.01 32.50
CA VAL A 153 33.97 -2.10 32.73
C VAL A 153 33.27 -0.89 32.13
N THR A 154 33.75 0.31 32.45
CA THR A 154 33.14 1.56 31.98
C THR A 154 33.13 1.63 30.46
N THR A 155 34.25 1.26 29.83
CA THR A 155 34.36 1.23 28.36
C THR A 155 33.42 0.19 27.76
N PHE A 156 33.33 -1.01 28.35
CA PHE A 156 32.44 -2.07 27.86
C PHE A 156 30.97 -1.66 27.91
N LEU A 157 30.51 -1.09 29.03
CA LEU A 157 29.15 -0.59 29.17
C LEU A 157 28.85 0.54 28.17
N ALA A 158 29.75 1.51 28.03
CA ALA A 158 29.61 2.57 27.05
C ALA A 158 29.52 2.05 25.60
N THR A 159 30.29 0.99 25.27
CA THR A 159 30.19 0.37 23.95
C THR A 159 28.89 -0.37 23.72
N LEU A 160 28.32 -1.02 24.75
CA LEU A 160 27.00 -1.66 24.66
C LEU A 160 25.91 -0.63 24.44
N ASP A 161 25.93 0.45 25.22
CA ASP A 161 24.96 1.54 25.09
C ASP A 161 25.01 2.16 23.69
N GLN A 162 26.21 2.45 23.18
CA GLN A 162 26.39 2.98 21.83
C GLN A 162 25.84 2.00 20.77
N LEU A 163 26.11 0.71 20.89
CA LEU A 163 25.64 -0.27 19.90
C LEU A 163 24.11 -0.42 19.91
N ILE A 164 23.48 -0.31 21.09
CA ILE A 164 22.02 -0.31 21.23
C ILE A 164 21.44 0.95 20.59
N ASP A 165 22.05 2.11 20.82
CA ASP A 165 21.60 3.38 20.26
C ASP A 165 21.78 3.43 18.74
N ASP A 166 22.90 2.93 18.21
CA ASP A 166 23.13 2.80 16.77
C ASP A 166 22.09 1.87 16.12
N TYR A 167 21.76 0.76 16.77
CA TYR A 167 20.73 -0.15 16.28
C TYR A 167 19.33 0.48 16.30
N ARG A 168 19.01 1.24 17.36
CA ARG A 168 17.76 2.03 17.43
C ARG A 168 17.71 3.09 16.35
N ALA A 169 18.83 3.76 16.07
CA ALA A 169 18.95 4.76 15.02
C ALA A 169 18.66 4.15 13.64
N ILE A 170 19.27 2.99 13.33
CA ILE A 170 19.02 2.24 12.08
C ILE A 170 17.53 1.88 11.94
N ILE A 171 16.88 1.44 13.02
CA ILE A 171 15.44 1.16 13.01
C ILE A 171 14.66 2.44 12.73
N SER A 172 14.98 3.55 13.40
CA SER A 172 14.23 4.81 13.25
C SER A 172 14.40 5.48 11.89
N GLU A 173 15.62 5.51 11.33
CA GLU A 173 15.90 6.13 10.03
C GLU A 173 15.17 5.42 8.88
N GLN A 174 14.97 4.09 9.00
CA GLN A 174 14.17 3.34 8.04
C GLN A 174 12.65 3.52 8.19
N VAL A 175 12.17 4.08 9.31
CA VAL A 175 10.75 4.41 9.49
C VAL A 175 10.41 5.78 8.90
N ASP A 176 11.36 6.72 8.85
CA ASP A 176 11.13 8.10 8.42
C ASP A 176 11.27 8.33 6.89
N HIS A 177 11.75 7.34 6.14
CA HIS A 177 11.91 7.40 4.68
C HIS A 177 10.74 6.84 3.85
N GLU A 178 9.57 6.60 4.45
CA GLU A 178 8.31 6.20 3.78
C GLU A 178 7.18 7.25 3.89
#